data_AF-S6GL94-F1
#
_entry.id   AF-S6GL94-F1
#
_cell.length_a   1.000
_cell.length_b   1.000
_cell.length_c   1.000
_cell.angle_alpha   90.00
_cell.angle_beta   90.00
_cell.angle_gamma   90.00
#
_symmetry.space_group_name_H-M   'P 1'
#
loop_
_entity.id
_entity.type
_entity.pdbx_description
1 polymer ?
#
loop_
_entity_poly.entity_id
_entity_poly.type
_entity_poly.pdbx_seq_one_letter_code
_entity_poly.pdbx_strand_id
1 'polypeptide(L)'
;MEVGAFLQAHKLNEAVTHSICICREDQHSEFLISSPCGVCQERLVHWGGEVKVAVSTAENTLVFRTIRELMPYHWSIVSGEQL
;
A
#
# COMPACT_ATOMS: atom_id res chain seq x y z
N MET A 1 1.08 2.04 9.50
CA MET A 1 -0.06 1.26 10.05
C MET A 1 -1.32 1.71 9.34
N GLU A 2 -1.80 0.89 8.41
CA GLU A 2 -2.82 1.28 7.43
C GLU A 2 -4.19 0.61 7.68
N VAL A 3 -4.20 -0.42 8.55
CA VAL A 3 -5.36 -1.30 8.81
C VAL A 3 -6.65 -0.56 9.15
N GLY A 4 -6.58 0.48 9.98
CA GLY A 4 -7.78 1.24 10.37
C GLY A 4 -8.49 1.88 9.19
N ALA A 5 -7.74 2.43 8.23
CA ALA A 5 -8.30 3.03 7.02
C ALA A 5 -8.91 1.97 6.09
N PHE A 6 -8.26 0.81 5.96
CA PHE A 6 -8.77 -0.32 5.17
C PHE A 6 -10.09 -0.84 5.72
N LEU A 7 -10.20 -1.01 7.05
CA LEU A 7 -11.44 -1.42 7.70
C LEU A 7 -12.55 -0.37 7.56
N GLN A 8 -12.19 0.92 7.56
CA GLN A 8 -13.14 1.99 7.28
C GLN A 8 -13.68 1.92 5.84
N ALA A 9 -12.82 1.64 4.85
CA ALA A 9 -13.24 1.43 3.47
C ALA A 9 -14.18 0.23 3.34
N HIS A 10 -13.86 -0.90 3.98
CA HIS A 10 -14.77 -2.06 4.04
C HIS A 10 -16.12 -1.71 4.67
N LYS A 11 -16.14 -0.97 5.80
CA LYS A 11 -17.39 -0.55 6.46
C LYS A 11 -18.27 0.30 5.54
N LEU A 12 -17.66 1.15 4.72
CA LEU A 12 -18.35 2.01 3.77
C LEU A 12 -18.64 1.32 2.42
N ASN A 13 -18.16 0.09 2.22
CA ASN A 13 -18.18 -0.61 0.94
C ASN A 13 -17.55 0.21 -0.21
N GLU A 14 -16.43 0.86 0.08
CA GLU A 14 -15.70 1.70 -0.88
C GLU A 14 -14.42 1.01 -1.37
N ALA A 15 -14.07 1.29 -2.63
CA ALA A 15 -12.86 0.76 -3.25
C ALA A 15 -11.64 1.63 -2.93
N VAL A 16 -10.58 1.05 -2.37
CA VAL A 16 -9.31 1.75 -2.17
C VAL A 16 -8.59 1.88 -3.50
N THR A 17 -8.23 3.10 -3.91
CA THR A 17 -7.44 3.35 -5.13
C THR A 17 -5.99 3.71 -4.84
N HIS A 18 -5.73 4.32 -3.68
CA HIS A 18 -4.41 4.77 -3.26
C HIS A 18 -4.16 4.49 -1.77
N SER A 19 -2.91 4.23 -1.40
CA SER A 19 -2.46 4.15 -0.01
C SER A 19 -1.12 4.86 0.20
N ILE A 20 -0.99 5.54 1.33
CA ILE A 20 0.26 6.20 1.75
C ILE A 20 0.43 5.98 3.26
N CYS A 21 1.64 5.62 3.66
CA CYS A 21 2.05 5.61 5.05
C CYS A 21 3.20 6.61 5.22
N ILE A 22 3.10 7.46 6.24
CA ILE A 22 4.16 8.40 6.62
C ILE A 22 4.54 8.20 8.08
N CYS A 23 5.79 8.44 8.40
CA CYS A 23 6.29 8.49 9.76
C CYS A 23 7.25 9.68 9.91
N ARG A 24 7.57 10.03 11.15
CA ARG A 24 8.66 10.94 11.49
C ARG A 24 9.19 10.51 12.85
N GLU A 25 10.48 10.72 13.08
CA GLU A 25 11.12 10.28 14.32
C GLU A 25 10.64 11.10 15.53
N ASP A 26 10.49 12.41 15.33
CA ASP A 26 10.03 13.35 16.34
C ASP A 26 9.18 14.47 15.72
N GLN A 27 8.80 15.46 16.53
CA GLN A 27 7.92 16.56 16.15
C GLN A 27 8.54 17.61 15.22
N HIS A 28 9.86 17.67 15.14
CA HIS A 28 10.66 18.60 14.34
C HIS A 28 11.26 17.94 13.09
N SER A 29 11.38 16.62 13.10
CA SER A 29 11.84 15.83 11.96
C SER A 29 10.87 15.88 10.77
N GLU A 30 11.42 15.73 9.57
CA GLU A 30 10.65 15.67 8.33
C GLU A 30 9.78 14.40 8.26
N PHE A 31 8.71 14.46 7.48
CA PHE A 31 7.91 13.28 7.20
C PHE A 31 8.62 12.38 6.19
N LEU A 32 8.77 11.11 6.55
CA LEU A 32 9.30 10.06 5.71
C LEU A 32 8.16 9.23 5.12
N ILE A 33 8.21 8.98 3.82
CA ILE A 33 7.31 8.05 3.14
C ILE A 33 7.77 6.62 3.43
N SER A 34 6.86 5.81 3.94
CA SER A 34 7.11 4.40 4.26
C SER A 34 6.30 3.51 3.30
N SER A 35 7.00 2.66 2.55
CA SER A 35 6.37 1.61 1.75
C SER A 35 5.45 0.75 2.63
N PRO A 36 4.28 0.31 2.12
CA PRO A 36 3.41 -0.58 2.88
C PRO A 36 4.15 -1.88 3.19
N CYS A 37 4.04 -2.37 4.42
CA CYS A 37 4.61 -3.67 4.79
C CYS A 37 3.83 -4.82 4.11
N GLY A 38 4.40 -6.02 4.05
CA GLY A 38 3.77 -7.16 3.36
C GLY A 38 2.34 -7.46 3.83
N VAL A 39 2.05 -7.34 5.14
CA VAL A 39 0.69 -7.55 5.67
C VAL A 39 -0.29 -6.46 5.22
N CYS A 40 0.18 -5.23 5.00
CA CYS A 40 -0.65 -4.17 4.43
C CYS A 40 -0.83 -4.35 2.93
N GLN A 41 0.21 -4.79 2.22
CA GLN A 41 0.13 -5.15 0.80
C GLN A 41 -0.93 -6.23 0.55
N GLU A 42 -0.90 -7.34 1.28
CA GLU A 42 -1.91 -8.43 1.16
C GLU A 42 -3.34 -7.94 1.44
N ARG A 43 -3.54 -6.98 2.34
CA ARG A 43 -4.87 -6.38 2.54
C ARG A 43 -5.29 -5.54 1.34
N LEU A 44 -4.36 -4.83 0.72
CA LEU A 44 -4.63 -4.00 -0.46
C LEU A 44 -4.95 -4.85 -1.71
N VAL A 45 -4.42 -6.08 -1.79
CA VAL A 45 -4.76 -7.06 -2.85
C VAL A 45 -6.28 -7.27 -2.98
N HIS A 46 -7.04 -7.09 -1.89
CA HIS A 46 -8.51 -7.18 -1.92
C HIS A 46 -9.16 -6.27 -2.97
N TRP A 47 -8.58 -5.09 -3.22
CA TRP A 47 -9.06 -4.13 -4.22
C TRP A 47 -8.34 -4.24 -5.58
N GLY A 48 -7.51 -5.28 -5.77
CA GLY A 48 -6.80 -5.57 -7.01
C GLY A 48 -5.38 -4.99 -7.10
N GLY A 49 -4.64 -5.44 -8.10
CA GLY A 49 -3.23 -5.13 -8.31
C GLY A 49 -2.97 -3.71 -8.81
N GLU A 50 -3.98 -3.03 -9.35
CA GLU A 50 -3.91 -1.65 -9.83
C GLU A 50 -3.93 -0.60 -8.72
N VAL A 51 -4.17 -1.00 -7.47
CA VAL A 51 -4.11 -0.09 -6.32
C VAL A 51 -2.72 0.53 -6.22
N LYS A 52 -2.67 1.86 -6.11
CA LYS A 52 -1.41 2.62 -6.09
C LYS A 52 -0.94 2.87 -4.67
N VAL A 53 0.30 2.54 -4.37
CA VAL A 53 0.89 2.75 -3.05
C VAL A 53 2.11 3.62 -3.13
N ALA A 54 2.23 4.56 -2.19
CA ALA A 54 3.44 5.35 -2.04
C ALA A 54 4.58 4.44 -1.55
N VAL A 55 5.74 4.53 -2.20
CA VAL A 55 6.93 3.75 -1.83
C VAL A 55 8.02 4.66 -1.27
N SER A 56 8.80 4.14 -0.34
CA SER A 56 10.02 4.78 0.13
C SER A 56 11.02 4.94 -1.02
N THR A 57 11.58 6.14 -1.15
CA THR A 57 12.63 6.49 -2.12
C THR A 57 13.82 7.10 -1.41
N ALA A 58 14.99 7.07 -2.03
CA ALA A 58 16.21 7.64 -1.42
C ALA A 58 16.08 9.16 -1.19
N GLU A 59 15.39 9.85 -2.09
CA GLU A 59 15.14 11.29 -2.04
C GLU A 59 13.87 11.67 -1.27
N ASN A 60 13.18 10.69 -0.66
CA ASN A 60 11.90 10.88 0.03
C ASN A 60 10.83 11.61 -0.81
N THR A 61 10.84 11.36 -2.12
CA THR A 61 9.87 11.92 -3.07
C THR A 61 8.62 11.03 -3.15
N LEU A 62 7.46 11.65 -3.37
CA LEU A 62 6.20 10.93 -3.51
C LEU A 62 6.13 10.23 -4.86
N VAL A 63 6.35 8.92 -4.83
CA VAL A 63 6.23 8.03 -5.99
C VAL A 63 5.19 6.96 -5.70
N PHE A 64 4.20 6.84 -6.58
CA PHE A 64 3.21 5.77 -6.54
C PHE A 64 3.61 4.61 -7.45
N ARG A 65 3.46 3.39 -6.95
CA ARG A 65 3.61 2.13 -7.68
C ARG A 65 2.37 1.28 -7.48
N THR A 66 2.05 0.40 -8.41
CA THR A 66 0.91 -0.50 -8.25
C THR A 66 1.25 -1.64 -7.28
N ILE A 67 0.25 -2.20 -6.60
CA ILE A 67 0.44 -3.42 -5.77
C ILE A 67 1.03 -4.55 -6.61
N ARG A 68 0.63 -4.63 -7.88
CA ARG A 68 1.20 -5.61 -8.81
C ARG A 68 2.71 -5.45 -8.97
N GLU A 69 3.22 -4.22 -9.11
CA GLU A 69 4.66 -3.92 -9.20
C GLU A 69 5.41 -4.28 -7.90
N LEU A 70 4.78 -4.12 -6.73
CA LEU A 70 5.41 -4.44 -5.44
C LEU A 70 5.50 -5.95 -5.17
N MET A 71 4.56 -6.72 -5.71
CA MET A 71 4.44 -8.15 -5.44
C MET A 71 4.55 -8.98 -6.73
N PRO A 72 5.61 -8.87 -7.56
CA PRO A 72 5.64 -9.46 -8.90
C PRO A 72 5.45 -10.99 -8.94
N TYR A 73 5.77 -11.68 -7.83
CA TYR A 73 5.64 -13.12 -7.67
C TYR A 73 4.61 -13.51 -6.58
N HIS A 74 3.53 -12.74 -6.46
CA HIS A 74 2.48 -13.02 -5.49
C HIS A 74 1.89 -14.43 -5.66
N TRP A 75 1.57 -15.06 -4.53
CA TRP A 75 1.14 -16.45 -4.48
C TRP A 75 -0.16 -16.72 -5.27
N SER A 76 -1.07 -15.75 -5.39
CA SER A 76 -2.35 -15.93 -6.11
C SER A 76 -2.19 -16.32 -7.59
N ILE A 77 -1.02 -16.06 -8.18
CA ILE A 77 -0.69 -16.48 -9.55
C ILE A 77 -0.89 -18.00 -9.72
N VAL A 78 -0.61 -18.80 -8.69
CA VAL A 78 -0.78 -20.26 -8.74
C VAL A 78 -2.25 -20.69 -8.80
N SER A 79 -3.16 -19.83 -8.32
CA SER A 79 -4.61 -20.05 -8.36
C SER A 79 -5.23 -19.59 -9.69
N GLY A 80 -4.43 -19.07 -10.63
CA GLY A 80 -4.90 -18.47 -11.88
C GLY A 80 -5.48 -17.06 -11.70
N GLU A 81 -5.35 -16.47 -10.51
CA GLU A 81 -5.76 -15.10 -10.25
C GLU A 81 -4.66 -14.14 -10.73
N GLN A 82 -5.03 -13.25 -11.65
CA GLN A 82 -4.19 -12.13 -12.00
C GLN A 82 -4.49 -11.03 -10.97
N LEU A 83 -3.52 -10.80 -10.10
CA LEU A 83 -3.55 -9.68 -9.16
C LEU A 83 -3.70 -8.38 -9.95
#